data_AF-A0AA37BQ03-F1
#
_entry.id   AF-A0AA37BQ03-F1
#
_cell.length_a   1.000
_cell.length_b   1.000
_cell.length_c   1.000
_cell.angle_alpha   90.00
_cell.angle_beta   90.00
_cell.angle_gamma   90.00
#
_symmetry.space_group_name_H-M   'P 1'
#
loop_
_entity.id
_entity.type
_entity.pdbx_description
1 polymer ?
#
loop_
_entity_poly.entity_id
_entity_poly.type
_entity_poly.pdbx_seq_one_letter_code
_entity_poly.pdbx_strand_id
1 'polypeptide(L)'
;MERDRLVPVPTDLEKDLVEYISRFRMPSDPRALFTTEKGRMGYSYLRSFISRLGARVGIKGLHTHLFRHYYASELYRITGDIRLVQILVRHARIETTTIYEHLTTKEAVEKGKSAVEKLFRGGGDLMHDYQKTWEQHKTDGSTGI
;
A
#
# COMPACT_ATOMS: atom_id res chain seq x y z
N MET A 1 -21.41 1.17 -9.39
CA MET A 1 -20.63 2.39 -9.72
C MET A 1 -19.51 2.53 -8.71
N GLU A 2 -18.28 2.51 -9.18
CA GLU A 2 -17.09 2.78 -8.37
C GLU A 2 -17.12 4.26 -7.97
N ARG A 3 -17.04 4.55 -6.66
CA ARG A 3 -17.09 5.92 -6.14
C ARG A 3 -15.66 6.44 -5.96
N ASP A 4 -15.43 7.67 -6.41
CA ASP A 4 -14.17 8.37 -6.16
C ASP A 4 -13.86 8.40 -4.67
N ARG A 5 -12.58 8.17 -4.33
CA ARG A 5 -12.13 8.12 -2.94
C ARG A 5 -10.84 8.91 -2.77
N LEU A 6 -10.76 9.61 -1.64
CA LEU A 6 -9.55 10.26 -1.18
C LEU A 6 -8.67 9.25 -0.43
N VAL A 7 -7.38 9.25 -0.73
CA VAL A 7 -6.35 8.45 -0.05
C VAL A 7 -5.26 9.42 0.39
N PRO A 8 -4.83 9.41 1.67
CA PRO A 8 -3.70 10.19 2.10
C PRO A 8 -2.43 9.65 1.44
N VAL A 9 -1.64 10.54 0.88
CA VAL A 9 -0.33 10.23 0.30
C VAL A 9 0.75 11.03 1.03
N PRO A 10 2.00 10.52 1.05
CA PRO A 10 3.12 11.26 1.63
C PRO A 10 3.32 12.60 0.93
N THR A 11 3.79 13.60 1.68
CA THR A 11 4.06 14.94 1.12
C THR A 11 5.11 14.90 0.02
N ASP A 12 6.11 14.02 0.14
CA ASP A 12 7.19 13.89 -0.82
C ASP A 12 6.77 13.18 -2.13
N LEU A 13 5.62 12.48 -2.15
CA LEU A 13 5.15 11.77 -3.34
C LEU A 13 4.86 12.70 -4.52
N GLU A 14 4.40 13.93 -4.25
CA GLU A 14 4.14 14.90 -5.31
C GLU A 14 5.42 15.19 -6.11
N LYS A 15 6.53 15.39 -5.41
CA LYS A 15 7.84 15.62 -6.03
C LYS A 15 8.27 14.43 -6.88
N ASP A 16 8.13 13.22 -6.36
CA ASP A 16 8.48 11.99 -7.09
C ASP A 16 7.62 11.80 -8.34
N LEU A 17 6.32 12.11 -8.26
CA LEU A 17 5.42 12.04 -9.40
C LEU A 17 5.74 13.08 -10.46
N VAL A 18 6.06 14.32 -10.06
CA VAL A 18 6.49 15.38 -10.98
C VAL A 18 7.78 14.97 -11.69
N GLU A 19 8.76 14.44 -10.97
CA GLU A 19 10.00 13.93 -11.56
C GLU A 19 9.73 12.77 -12.52
N TYR A 20 8.90 11.81 -12.11
CA TYR A 20 8.47 10.70 -12.96
C TYR A 20 7.84 11.18 -14.27
N ILE A 21 6.85 12.08 -14.19
CA ILE A 21 6.14 12.62 -15.35
C ILE A 21 7.11 13.34 -16.29
N SER A 22 8.06 14.09 -15.72
CA SER A 22 8.96 14.93 -16.50
C SER A 22 10.13 14.17 -17.15
N ARG A 23 10.61 13.09 -16.51
CA ARG A 23 11.86 12.42 -16.90
C ARG A 23 11.68 10.99 -17.41
N PHE A 24 10.67 10.27 -16.92
CA PHE A 24 10.60 8.82 -17.10
C PHE A 24 9.29 8.34 -17.75
N ARG A 25 8.21 9.11 -17.66
CA ARG A 25 6.90 8.74 -18.19
C ARG A 25 6.89 8.78 -19.72
N MET A 26 6.54 7.66 -20.35
CA MET A 26 6.38 7.58 -21.79
C MET A 26 5.11 8.32 -22.26
N PRO A 27 5.15 9.14 -23.32
CA PRO A 27 4.00 9.90 -23.80
C PRO A 27 3.03 9.09 -24.68
N SER A 28 2.85 7.79 -24.37
CA SER A 28 2.08 6.84 -25.19
C SER A 28 0.57 6.84 -24.91
N ASP A 29 0.13 7.36 -23.76
CA ASP A 29 -1.29 7.62 -23.43
C ASP A 29 -1.35 8.91 -22.59
N PRO A 30 -1.88 10.03 -23.10
CA PRO A 30 -1.93 11.30 -22.36
C PRO A 30 -2.88 11.26 -21.14
N ARG A 31 -3.77 10.27 -21.04
CA ARG A 31 -4.77 10.17 -19.96
C ARG A 31 -4.35 9.25 -18.82
N ALA A 32 -3.24 8.53 -18.94
CA ALA A 32 -2.78 7.57 -17.92
C ALA A 32 -1.58 8.10 -17.14
N LEU A 33 -1.59 8.04 -15.81
CA LEU A 33 -0.42 8.41 -15.03
C LEU A 33 0.78 7.50 -15.34
N PHE A 34 0.59 6.18 -15.26
CA PHE A 34 1.63 5.19 -15.53
C PHE A 34 1.50 4.60 -16.94
N THR A 35 2.58 4.71 -17.71
CA THR A 35 2.62 4.29 -19.12
C THR A 35 3.83 3.40 -19.40
N THR A 36 3.76 2.70 -20.53
CA THR A 36 4.83 1.91 -21.14
C THR A 36 4.99 2.36 -22.59
N GLU A 37 5.99 1.86 -23.31
CA GLU A 37 6.14 2.11 -24.75
C GLU A 37 4.89 1.69 -25.56
N LYS A 38 4.14 0.69 -25.08
CA LYS A 38 2.94 0.16 -25.75
C LYS A 38 1.64 0.87 -25.37
N GLY A 39 1.68 1.93 -24.57
CA GLY A 39 0.50 2.61 -24.03
C GLY A 39 0.36 2.47 -22.52
N ARG A 40 -0.88 2.56 -22.01
CA ARG A 40 -1.19 2.45 -20.58
C ARG A 40 -0.59 1.20 -19.93
N MET A 41 -0.01 1.36 -18.75
CA MET A 41 0.49 0.22 -17.98
C MET A 41 -0.66 -0.68 -17.52
N GLY A 42 -0.67 -1.92 -17.98
CA GLY A 42 -1.61 -2.95 -17.53
C GLY A 42 -1.19 -3.62 -16.21
N TYR A 43 -2.15 -4.18 -15.49
CA TYR A 43 -1.91 -4.86 -14.22
C TYR A 43 -0.93 -6.04 -14.33
N SER A 44 -1.00 -6.82 -15.42
CA SER A 44 -0.07 -7.93 -15.67
C SER A 44 1.38 -7.45 -15.76
N TYR A 45 1.62 -6.32 -16.43
CA TYR A 45 2.96 -5.72 -16.52
C TYR A 45 3.46 -5.29 -15.14
N LEU A 46 2.61 -4.58 -14.36
CA LEU A 46 2.95 -4.15 -13.01
C LEU A 46 3.32 -5.35 -12.12
N ARG A 47 2.54 -6.44 -12.16
CA ARG A 47 2.82 -7.66 -11.40
C ARG A 47 4.17 -8.26 -11.77
N SER A 48 4.46 -8.40 -13.07
CA SER A 48 5.75 -8.91 -13.53
C SER A 48 6.91 -7.98 -13.18
N PHE A 49 6.71 -6.66 -13.26
CA PHE A 49 7.71 -5.66 -12.88
C PHE A 49 8.08 -5.77 -11.40
N ILE A 50 7.09 -5.83 -10.50
CA ILE A 50 7.31 -5.99 -9.07
C ILE A 50 8.00 -7.32 -8.74
N SER A 51 7.60 -8.42 -9.40
CA SER A 51 8.26 -9.71 -9.20
C SER A 51 9.74 -9.68 -9.61
N ARG A 52 10.07 -9.06 -10.74
CA ARG A 52 11.48 -8.87 -11.18
C ARG A 52 12.25 -7.97 -10.22
N LEU A 53 11.63 -6.90 -9.72
CA LEU A 53 12.25 -6.02 -8.74
C LEU A 53 12.59 -6.80 -7.47
N GLY A 54 11.65 -7.60 -6.94
CA GLY A 54 11.88 -8.46 -5.79
C GLY A 54 13.05 -9.42 -5.99
N ALA A 55 13.12 -10.09 -7.14
CA ALA A 55 14.25 -10.95 -7.47
C ALA A 55 15.58 -10.20 -7.48
N ARG A 56 15.62 -8.96 -8.00
CA ARG A 56 16.83 -8.13 -8.05
C ARG A 56 17.32 -7.72 -6.66
N VAL A 57 16.40 -7.44 -5.72
CA VAL A 57 16.75 -7.02 -4.36
C VAL A 57 16.77 -8.18 -3.35
N GLY A 58 16.64 -9.43 -3.82
CA GLY A 58 16.69 -10.63 -2.97
C GLY A 58 15.39 -10.93 -2.19
N ILE A 59 14.29 -10.22 -2.46
CA ILE A 59 12.99 -10.44 -1.81
C ILE A 59 12.19 -11.48 -2.62
N LYS A 60 12.11 -12.70 -2.09
CA LYS A 60 11.30 -13.79 -2.69
C LYS A 60 9.81 -13.50 -2.52
N GLY A 61 9.03 -13.73 -3.58
CA GLY A 61 7.57 -13.65 -3.53
C GLY A 61 7.00 -12.23 -3.48
N LEU A 62 7.78 -11.19 -3.80
CA LEU A 62 7.29 -9.81 -3.86
C LEU A 62 6.19 -9.65 -4.93
N HIS A 63 5.02 -9.16 -4.52
CA HIS A 63 3.88 -8.90 -5.40
C HIS A 63 3.00 -7.77 -4.84
N THR A 64 2.08 -7.25 -5.65
CA THR A 64 1.32 -6.02 -5.33
C THR A 64 0.49 -6.11 -4.05
N HIS A 65 -0.04 -7.28 -3.70
CA HIS A 65 -0.81 -7.45 -2.46
C HIS A 65 0.07 -7.35 -1.22
N LEU A 66 1.36 -7.74 -1.29
CA LEU A 66 2.27 -7.64 -0.16
C LEU A 66 2.47 -6.19 0.29
N PHE A 67 2.60 -5.24 -0.64
CA PHE A 67 2.66 -3.82 -0.31
C PHE A 67 1.40 -3.32 0.40
N ARG A 68 0.23 -3.82 -0.02
CA ARG A 68 -1.05 -3.47 0.59
C ARG A 68 -1.15 -4.04 2.01
N HIS A 69 -0.72 -5.28 2.24
CA HIS A 69 -0.69 -5.88 3.57
C HIS A 69 0.28 -5.13 4.48
N TYR A 70 1.50 -4.85 4.00
CA TYR A 70 2.48 -4.06 4.73
C TYR A 70 1.90 -2.69 5.13
N TYR A 71 1.31 -1.97 4.17
CA TYR A 71 0.66 -0.69 4.43
C TYR A 71 -0.44 -0.82 5.49
N ALA A 72 -1.29 -1.86 5.43
CA ALA A 72 -2.36 -2.07 6.40
C ALA A 72 -1.83 -2.35 7.81
N SER A 73 -0.89 -3.28 7.94
CA SER A 73 -0.30 -3.67 9.23
C SER A 73 0.46 -2.53 9.87
N GLU A 74 1.24 -1.79 9.08
CA GLU A 74 2.04 -0.68 9.58
C GLU A 74 1.18 0.52 9.96
N LEU A 75 0.15 0.82 9.16
CA LEU A 75 -0.83 1.84 9.51
C LEU A 75 -1.56 1.50 10.81
N TYR A 76 -1.92 0.22 11.03
CA TYR A 76 -2.49 -0.22 12.31
C TYR A 76 -1.50 -0.07 13.45
N ARG A 77 -0.24 -0.46 13.26
CA ARG A 77 0.82 -0.34 14.27
C ARG A 77 1.04 1.10 14.73
N ILE A 78 0.97 2.06 13.81
CA ILE A 78 1.17 3.49 14.12
C ILE A 78 -0.07 4.10 14.79
N THR A 79 -1.27 3.67 14.41
CA THR A 79 -2.52 4.37 14.78
C THR A 79 -3.35 3.66 15.84
N GLY A 80 -3.19 2.35 16.01
CA GLY A 80 -4.07 1.49 16.82
C GLY A 80 -5.51 1.42 16.31
N ASP A 81 -5.83 1.97 15.14
CA ASP A 81 -7.20 2.17 14.68
C ASP A 81 -7.54 1.27 13.47
N ILE A 82 -8.21 0.15 13.74
CA ILE A 82 -8.61 -0.79 12.70
C ILE A 82 -9.66 -0.21 11.74
N ARG A 83 -10.51 0.74 12.16
CA ARG A 83 -11.50 1.39 11.29
C ARG A 83 -10.83 2.30 10.28
N LEU A 84 -9.87 3.09 10.75
CA LEU A 84 -9.01 3.91 9.91
C LEU A 84 -8.31 3.06 8.85
N VAL A 85 -7.73 1.92 9.25
CA VAL A 85 -7.07 0.98 8.33
C VAL A 85 -8.06 0.39 7.33
N GLN A 86 -9.23 -0.07 7.77
CA GLN A 86 -10.28 -0.62 6.90
C GLN A 86 -10.72 0.39 5.84
N ILE A 87 -10.94 1.63 6.25
CA ILE A 87 -11.31 2.73 5.36
C ILE A 87 -10.16 2.98 4.39
N LEU A 88 -8.94 3.23 4.89
CA LEU A 88 -7.77 3.62 4.09
C LEU A 88 -7.30 2.55 3.10
N VAL A 89 -7.29 1.27 3.49
CA VAL A 89 -6.86 0.16 2.62
C VAL A 89 -7.99 -0.24 1.67
N ARG A 90 -9.26 -0.21 2.13
CA ARG A 90 -10.44 -0.86 1.53
C ARG A 90 -10.47 -2.37 1.78
N HIS A 91 -11.49 -2.85 2.49
CA HIS A 91 -11.87 -4.28 2.62
C HIS A 91 -10.74 -5.27 3.01
N ALA A 92 -9.99 -5.04 4.08
CA ALA A 92 -9.48 -6.17 4.84
C ALA A 92 -10.69 -6.80 5.54
N ARG A 93 -11.18 -7.96 5.10
CA ARG A 93 -12.31 -8.64 5.72
C ARG A 93 -12.05 -8.80 7.22
N ILE A 94 -12.95 -8.29 8.06
CA ILE A 94 -13.29 -8.95 9.32
C ILE A 94 -14.81 -8.97 9.36
N GLU A 95 -15.37 -10.15 9.11
CA GLU A 95 -16.75 -10.46 9.49
C GLU A 95 -16.80 -10.48 11.01
N THR A 96 -17.18 -9.37 11.63
CA THR A 96 -17.91 -9.39 12.90
C THR A 96 -18.73 -8.12 13.04
N THR A 97 -20.04 -8.34 13.03
CA THR A 97 -21.08 -7.40 13.46
C THR A 97 -20.79 -6.92 14.87
N THR A 98 -20.17 -5.74 15.02
CA THR A 98 -20.26 -4.99 16.28
C THR A 98 -20.30 -3.49 16.02
N ILE A 99 -21.44 -2.94 16.43
CA ILE A 99 -21.79 -1.60 16.90
C ILE A 99 -20.58 -0.64 17.12
N TYR A 100 -20.74 0.61 16.63
CA TYR A 100 -20.07 1.88 16.97
C TYR A 100 -19.12 2.57 15.95
N GLU A 101 -19.32 3.90 15.94
CA GLU A 101 -18.59 5.09 15.41
C GLU A 101 -18.55 5.37 13.89
N HIS A 102 -19.19 6.49 13.49
CA HIS A 102 -19.37 6.97 12.11
C HIS A 102 -18.10 7.65 11.55
N LEU A 103 -16.97 6.95 11.48
CA LEU A 103 -15.78 7.53 10.86
C LEU A 103 -15.99 7.64 9.34
N THR A 104 -16.10 8.86 8.82
CA THR A 104 -16.25 9.09 7.38
C THR A 104 -14.91 8.93 6.66
N THR A 105 -14.96 8.75 5.33
CA THR A 105 -13.75 8.70 4.49
C THR A 105 -12.87 9.94 4.70
N LYS A 106 -13.46 11.13 4.76
CA LYS A 106 -12.70 12.39 4.87
C LYS A 106 -11.97 12.48 6.21
N GLU A 107 -12.64 12.14 7.31
CA GLU A 107 -12.03 12.11 8.64
C GLU A 107 -10.93 11.05 8.74
N ALA A 108 -11.13 9.89 8.12
CA ALA A 108 -10.10 8.86 8.05
C ALA A 108 -8.86 9.34 7.26
N VAL A 109 -9.05 10.04 6.13
CA VAL A 109 -7.92 10.64 5.41
C VAL A 109 -7.17 11.62 6.31
N GLU A 110 -7.89 12.53 6.98
CA GLU A 110 -7.27 13.54 7.85
C GLU A 110 -6.50 12.92 9.02
N LYS A 111 -7.15 12.00 9.75
CA LYS A 111 -6.54 11.27 10.87
C LYS A 111 -5.32 10.45 10.44
N GLY A 112 -5.35 9.91 9.22
CA GLY A 112 -4.28 9.06 8.68
C GLY A 112 -3.05 9.81 8.17
N LYS A 113 -3.12 11.12 7.88
CA LYS A 113 -2.02 11.86 7.22
C LYS A 113 -0.67 11.72 7.93
N SER A 114 -0.63 11.97 9.25
CA SER A 114 0.62 11.88 10.01
C SER A 114 1.15 10.44 10.07
N ALA A 115 0.27 9.45 10.15
CA ALA A 115 0.67 8.05 10.16
C ALA A 115 1.23 7.60 8.81
N VAL A 116 0.61 8.01 7.71
CA VAL A 116 1.14 7.79 6.36
C VAL A 116 2.49 8.47 6.21
N GLU A 117 2.64 9.73 6.65
CA GLU A 117 3.93 10.43 6.56
C GLU A 117 5.04 9.67 7.32
N LYS A 118 4.75 9.20 8.53
CA LYS A 118 5.69 8.39 9.34
C LYS A 118 6.04 7.07 8.66
N LEU A 119 5.06 6.38 8.08
CA LEU A 119 5.24 5.10 7.38
C LEU A 119 6.25 5.25 6.24
N PHE A 120 6.11 6.30 5.43
CA PHE A 120 6.95 6.49 4.24
C PHE A 120 8.31 7.17 4.53
N ARG A 121 8.42 7.96 5.61
CA ARG A 121 9.71 8.54 6.04
C ARG A 121 10.57 7.62 6.92
N GLY A 122 9.97 6.64 7.60
CA GLY A 122 10.63 5.76 8.58
C GLY A 122 11.20 4.44 8.03
N GLY A 123 11.20 4.23 6.71
CA GLY A 123 11.46 2.93 6.06
C GLY A 123 12.89 2.37 6.10
N GLY A 124 13.70 2.74 7.09
CA GLY A 124 15.09 2.29 7.22
C GLY A 124 15.28 0.91 7.89
N ASP A 125 14.38 0.47 8.77
CA ASP A 125 14.76 -0.56 9.77
C ASP A 125 13.82 -1.78 9.92
N LEU A 126 12.72 -1.88 9.15
CA LEU A 126 11.60 -2.79 9.51
C LEU A 126 11.38 -4.01 8.61
N MET A 127 12.09 -4.14 7.47
CA MET A 127 11.98 -5.35 6.63
C MET A 127 12.60 -6.60 7.28
N HIS A 128 13.51 -6.41 8.25
CA HIS A 128 14.16 -7.51 8.98
C HIS A 128 13.20 -8.23 9.94
N ASP A 129 12.22 -7.51 10.51
CA ASP A 129 11.26 -8.08 11.45
C ASP A 129 10.14 -8.86 10.77
N TYR A 130 9.73 -8.46 9.57
CA TYR A 130 8.64 -9.12 8.84
C TYR A 130 9.02 -10.53 8.37
N GLN A 131 10.27 -10.76 7.96
CA GLN A 131 10.74 -12.11 7.62
C GLN A 131 10.77 -13.02 8.86
N LYS A 132 11.21 -12.51 10.02
CA LYS A 132 11.20 -13.27 11.28
C LYS A 132 9.79 -13.62 11.76
N THR A 133 8.85 -12.68 11.73
CA THR A 133 7.47 -12.95 12.17
C THR A 133 6.76 -13.93 11.23
N TRP A 134 6.98 -13.84 9.91
CA TRP A 134 6.38 -14.80 8.96
C TRP A 134 6.97 -16.21 9.01
N GLU A 135 8.24 -16.36 9.38
CA GLU A 135 8.84 -17.68 9.62
C GLU A 135 8.33 -18.29 10.95
N GLN A 136 8.14 -17.49 11.99
CA GLN A 136 7.58 -17.93 13.27
C GLN A 136 6.10 -18.35 13.17
N HIS A 137 5.28 -17.63 12.41
CA HIS A 137 3.86 -18.00 12.23
C HIS A 137 3.64 -19.23 11.34
N LYS A 138 4.63 -19.64 10.53
CA LYS A 138 4.56 -20.93 9.80
C LYS A 138 4.82 -22.13 10.69
N THR A 139 5.51 -21.96 11.82
CA THR A 139 5.82 -23.05 12.75
C THR A 139 4.71 -23.32 13.78
N ASP A 140 3.77 -22.38 14.03
CA ASP A 140 2.74 -22.56 15.06
C ASP A 140 1.38 -23.10 14.54
N GLY A 141 1.18 -23.20 13.22
CA GLY A 141 -0.02 -23.82 12.66
C GLY A 141 -1.34 -23.10 12.93
N SER A 142 -1.34 -21.85 13.41
CA SER A 142 -2.56 -21.04 13.57
C SER A 142 -2.79 -20.13 12.35
N THR A 143 -3.64 -20.61 11.44
CA THR A 143 -4.20 -19.75 10.39
C THR A 143 -5.31 -18.92 11.01
N GLY A 144 -5.13 -17.61 11.14
CA GLY A 144 -6.15 -16.73 11.69
C GLY A 144 -5.90 -15.25 11.43
N ILE A 145 -6.66 -14.74 10.45
CA ILE A 145 -6.96 -13.33 10.10
C ILE A 145 -6.01 -12.67 9.10
#